data_AF-A0A0F9EFE0-F1
#
_entry.id   AF-A0A0F9EFE0-F1
#
_cell.length_a   1.000
_cell.length_b   1.000
_cell.length_c   1.000
_cell.angle_alpha   90.00
_cell.angle_beta   90.00
_cell.angle_gamma   90.00
#
_symmetry.space_group_name_H-M   'P 1'
#
loop_
_entity.id
_entity.type
_entity.pdbx_description
1 polymer ?
#
loop_
_entity_poly.entity_id
_entity_poly.type
_entity_poly.pdbx_seq_one_letter_code
_entity_poly.pdbx_strand_id
1 'polypeptide(L)'
;INTSEGLISIIVFEAISSGRTIVDFLDSSKVLVGEGEGINILSSVNRGVYDIIPSPPKGPRIFSETHPDQNKWSKSPNPTFSWERISGAIGYSYKFNEDPQGEPDNSIDTSATTISFENITDGIKYFHVKAIKTQVWGGTSHFQIRVDNTAPNSFEPYLEPFSFTLGNDLLIYFNTTDSLSGVDYYQIKLVNLSDPQDVVLSGWSREESPFRISKEKSGAMSILVKALDKAGNFQEGKIQIRIFSSPLVFVTGGIQIIGVFIPWWVIYIIISLALLSPGRLLFKFIKRFEKPDERLAREIKEAEKEIEDIRKFKEQERKEKEHDITAKEKAERKWRQLREDLRRETKPTPKKDQKLDDYE
;
A
#
# COMPACT_ATOMS: atom_id res chain seq x y z
N ILE A 1 45.85 -22.33 49.80
CA ILE A 1 46.49 -22.30 48.46
C ILE A 1 47.99 -22.48 48.70
N ASN A 2 48.56 -23.64 48.37
CA ASN A 2 50.01 -23.87 48.42
C ASN A 2 50.52 -23.78 46.98
N THR A 3 51.15 -22.66 46.62
CA THR A 3 51.77 -22.49 45.30
C THR A 3 53.26 -22.23 45.50
N SER A 4 54.09 -22.75 44.59
CA SER A 4 55.54 -22.52 44.58
C SER A 4 55.91 -21.15 44.00
N GLU A 5 54.96 -20.47 43.35
CA GLU A 5 55.12 -19.17 42.72
C GLU A 5 53.85 -18.34 42.92
N GLY A 6 53.99 -17.02 43.04
CA GLY A 6 52.88 -16.10 43.23
C GLY A 6 53.27 -14.68 42.85
N LEU A 7 52.38 -14.00 42.13
CA LEU A 7 52.54 -12.58 41.79
C LEU A 7 52.09 -11.73 42.96
N ILE A 8 53.01 -10.95 43.54
CA ILE A 8 52.71 -10.06 44.67
C ILE A 8 52.25 -8.67 44.18
N SER A 9 52.95 -8.11 43.19
CA SER A 9 52.64 -6.78 42.64
C SER A 9 53.22 -6.60 41.24
N ILE A 10 52.63 -5.67 40.48
CA ILE A 10 53.13 -5.19 39.19
C ILE A 10 53.43 -3.70 39.36
N ILE A 11 54.64 -3.29 39.00
CA ILE A 11 55.05 -1.88 38.91
C ILE A 11 55.27 -1.56 37.44
N VAL A 12 54.62 -0.51 36.96
CA VAL A 12 54.72 -0.05 35.56
C VAL A 12 55.56 1.21 35.51
N PHE A 13 56.54 1.24 34.63
CA PHE A 13 57.41 2.39 34.39
C PHE A 13 57.11 2.99 33.00
N GLU A 14 56.99 4.32 32.93
CA GLU A 14 56.91 5.05 31.66
C GLU A 14 58.32 5.52 31.25
N ALA A 15 58.70 5.23 30.01
CA ALA A 15 60.00 5.63 29.48
C ALA A 15 60.00 7.12 29.10
N ILE A 16 60.94 7.90 29.65
CA ILE A 16 61.09 9.34 29.35
C ILE A 16 62.08 9.64 28.22
N SER A 17 62.97 8.70 27.89
CA SER A 17 63.99 8.84 26.85
C SER A 17 64.48 7.48 26.35
N SER A 18 64.99 7.44 25.11
CA SER A 18 65.64 6.25 24.56
C SER A 18 66.99 5.96 25.21
N GLY A 19 67.37 4.68 25.26
CA GLY A 19 68.66 4.23 25.79
C GLY A 19 68.55 2.90 26.52
N ARG A 20 69.70 2.35 26.92
CA ARG A 20 69.76 1.18 27.79
C ARG A 20 69.52 1.61 29.24
N THR A 21 68.59 0.95 29.91
CA THR A 21 68.31 1.16 31.33
C THR A 21 68.31 -0.16 32.09
N ILE A 22 68.44 -0.05 33.41
CA ILE A 22 68.45 -1.16 34.35
C ILE A 22 67.37 -0.89 35.38
N VAL A 23 66.60 -1.93 35.71
CA VAL A 23 65.78 -1.97 36.92
C VAL A 23 66.37 -3.04 37.82
N ASP A 24 66.75 -2.64 39.04
CA ASP A 24 67.32 -3.51 40.05
C ASP A 24 66.65 -3.32 41.42
N PHE A 25 66.79 -4.34 42.25
CA PHE A 25 66.46 -4.24 43.67
C PHE A 25 67.71 -3.80 44.41
N LEU A 26 67.58 -2.80 45.28
CA LEU A 26 68.68 -2.35 46.14
C LEU A 26 69.08 -3.47 47.11
N ASP A 27 70.35 -3.49 47.53
CA ASP A 27 70.86 -4.46 48.52
C ASP A 27 70.13 -4.38 49.86
N SER A 28 69.49 -3.25 50.16
CA SER A 28 68.67 -3.05 51.37
C SER A 28 67.26 -3.63 51.26
N SER A 29 66.88 -4.22 50.12
CA SER A 29 65.54 -4.78 49.90
C SER A 29 65.30 -6.01 50.79
N LYS A 30 64.08 -6.14 51.31
CA LYS A 30 63.69 -7.23 52.21
C LYS A 30 62.28 -7.69 51.89
N VAL A 31 62.01 -8.98 52.05
CA VAL A 31 60.67 -9.55 52.03
C VAL A 31 60.43 -10.13 53.42
N LEU A 32 59.59 -9.49 54.22
CA LEU A 32 59.38 -9.85 55.62
C LEU A 32 58.14 -10.73 55.80
N VAL A 33 58.23 -11.77 56.62
CA VAL A 33 57.11 -12.64 57.02
C VAL A 33 56.94 -12.62 58.55
N GLY A 34 55.69 -12.56 59.02
CA GLY A 34 55.31 -12.57 60.45
C GLY A 34 54.81 -11.22 60.96
N GLU A 35 54.50 -11.14 62.26
CA GLU A 35 54.15 -9.90 62.97
C GLU A 35 55.37 -9.29 63.69
N GLY A 36 55.38 -7.98 63.92
CA GLY A 36 56.50 -7.27 64.56
C GLY A 36 57.62 -6.92 63.58
N GLU A 37 58.88 -7.20 63.93
CA GLU A 37 60.05 -6.87 63.08
C GLU A 37 60.17 -7.77 61.84
N GLY A 38 59.48 -8.92 61.82
CA GLY A 38 59.43 -9.85 60.68
C GLY A 38 60.75 -10.55 60.36
N ILE A 39 60.68 -11.71 59.72
CA ILE A 39 61.86 -12.46 59.24
C ILE A 39 62.05 -12.16 57.76
N ASN A 40 63.22 -11.66 57.36
CA ASN A 40 63.55 -11.46 55.95
C ASN A 40 63.79 -12.81 55.25
N ILE A 41 62.94 -13.13 54.30
CA ILE A 41 62.98 -14.35 53.48
C ILE A 41 63.42 -14.10 52.04
N LEU A 42 63.84 -12.88 51.69
CA LEU A 42 64.36 -12.59 50.36
C LEU A 42 65.68 -13.34 50.12
N SER A 43 65.67 -14.36 49.28
CA SER A 43 66.84 -15.20 48.99
C SER A 43 67.60 -14.81 47.72
N SER A 44 66.90 -14.21 46.76
CA SER A 44 67.49 -13.81 45.48
C SER A 44 66.72 -12.65 44.88
N VAL A 45 67.45 -11.81 44.15
CA VAL A 45 66.92 -10.73 43.32
C VAL A 45 67.45 -10.92 41.91
N ASN A 46 66.65 -10.55 40.93
CA ASN A 46 67.09 -10.52 39.54
C ASN A 46 67.02 -9.08 39.02
N ARG A 47 67.95 -8.72 38.13
CA ARG A 47 67.95 -7.41 37.48
C ARG A 47 67.29 -7.52 36.11
N GLY A 48 66.49 -6.52 35.75
CA GLY A 48 65.99 -6.33 34.40
C GLY A 48 66.90 -5.37 33.64
N VAL A 49 67.39 -5.77 32.46
CA VAL A 49 68.07 -4.86 31.52
C VAL A 49 67.12 -4.63 30.35
N TYR A 50 66.81 -3.36 30.09
CA TYR A 50 65.86 -2.96 29.06
C TYR A 50 66.52 -2.00 28.07
N ASP A 51 66.38 -2.29 26.79
CA ASP A 51 66.78 -1.38 25.71
C ASP A 51 65.54 -0.60 25.26
N ILE A 52 65.45 0.68 25.63
CA ILE A 52 64.37 1.58 25.25
C ILE A 52 64.68 2.14 23.86
N ILE A 53 64.00 1.62 22.85
CA ILE A 53 64.15 2.04 21.45
C ILE A 53 63.31 3.32 21.24
N PRO A 54 63.87 4.39 20.65
CA PRO A 54 63.09 5.59 20.34
C PRO A 54 61.94 5.22 19.40
N SER A 55 60.78 5.85 19.57
CA SER A 55 59.73 5.79 18.56
C SER A 55 60.32 6.25 17.21
N PRO A 56 59.92 5.63 16.08
CA PRO A 56 60.37 6.06 14.76
C PRO A 56 60.27 7.59 14.63
N PRO A 57 61.25 8.27 14.02
CA PRO A 57 61.19 9.72 13.84
C PRO A 57 59.85 10.07 13.19
N LYS A 58 59.06 10.98 13.79
CA LYS A 58 57.80 11.40 13.18
C LYS A 58 58.07 11.93 11.78
N GLY A 59 57.36 11.42 10.79
CA GLY A 59 57.47 11.91 9.42
C GLY A 59 56.93 13.34 9.26
N PRO A 60 57.00 13.90 8.05
CA PRO A 60 56.48 15.23 7.75
C PRO A 60 54.99 15.34 8.03
N ARG A 61 54.53 16.44 8.63
CA ARG A 61 53.10 16.67 8.82
C ARG A 61 52.45 17.02 7.49
N ILE A 62 51.49 16.19 7.06
CA ILE A 62 50.79 16.30 5.78
C ILE A 62 49.46 17.06 5.96
N PHE A 63 49.09 17.85 4.97
CA PHE A 63 47.79 18.48 4.82
C PHE A 63 47.37 18.46 3.33
N SER A 64 46.08 18.60 3.08
CA SER A 64 45.53 18.70 1.73
C SER A 64 44.52 19.83 1.68
N GLU A 65 44.70 20.78 0.77
CA GLU A 65 43.75 21.88 0.58
C GLU A 65 42.49 21.40 -0.16
N THR A 66 42.62 20.43 -1.07
CA THR A 66 41.48 19.89 -1.81
C THR A 66 40.71 18.83 -1.01
N HIS A 67 41.39 18.12 -0.10
CA HIS A 67 40.79 17.08 0.75
C HIS A 67 41.17 17.28 2.23
N PRO A 68 40.71 18.39 2.87
CA PRO A 68 41.16 18.76 4.21
C PRO A 68 40.68 17.81 5.32
N ASP A 69 39.52 17.20 5.14
CA ASP A 69 38.94 16.25 6.10
C ASP A 69 39.15 14.82 5.61
N GLN A 70 40.01 14.08 6.32
CA GLN A 70 40.35 12.69 6.03
C GLN A 70 39.15 11.74 6.18
N ASN A 71 38.09 12.17 6.87
CA ASN A 71 36.89 11.37 7.09
C ASN A 71 35.74 11.66 6.11
N LYS A 72 35.88 12.70 5.28
CA LYS A 72 34.82 13.15 4.38
C LYS A 72 35.05 12.61 2.97
N TRP A 73 33.97 12.12 2.35
CA TRP A 73 33.97 11.77 0.93
C TRP A 73 33.96 13.03 0.06
N SER A 74 34.76 13.03 -1.00
CA SER A 74 34.89 14.12 -1.95
C SER A 74 34.59 13.65 -3.36
N LYS A 75 33.83 14.45 -4.10
CA LYS A 75 33.58 14.25 -5.52
C LYS A 75 34.80 14.51 -6.40
N SER A 76 35.76 15.31 -5.93
CA SER A 76 36.90 15.72 -6.75
C SER A 76 37.95 14.60 -6.83
N PRO A 77 38.31 14.11 -8.03
CA PRO A 77 39.34 13.07 -8.18
C PRO A 77 40.77 13.64 -8.27
N ASN A 78 40.98 14.89 -7.86
CA ASN A 78 42.25 15.61 -8.05
C ASN A 78 42.81 16.07 -6.70
N PRO A 79 43.45 15.18 -5.92
CA PRO A 79 44.01 15.55 -4.63
C PRO A 79 45.34 16.30 -4.77
N THR A 80 45.52 17.33 -3.94
CA THR A 80 46.78 18.04 -3.78
C THR A 80 47.23 17.88 -2.34
N PHE A 81 48.43 17.38 -2.15
CA PHE A 81 49.04 17.19 -0.84
C PHE A 81 50.19 18.16 -0.67
N SER A 82 50.30 18.69 0.53
CA SER A 82 51.41 19.52 0.97
C SER A 82 51.85 19.07 2.35
N TRP A 83 53.12 19.30 2.69
CA TRP A 83 53.64 18.91 4.00
C TRP A 83 54.63 19.94 4.54
N GLU A 84 54.77 19.94 5.87
CA GLU A 84 55.71 20.82 6.54
C GLU A 84 57.16 20.46 6.16
N ARG A 85 57.95 21.48 5.82
CA ARG A 85 59.37 21.29 5.47
C ARG A 85 60.15 20.85 6.71
N ILE A 86 60.83 19.70 6.62
CA ILE A 86 61.73 19.23 7.68
C ILE A 86 63.08 19.97 7.59
N SER A 87 63.51 20.55 8.71
CA SER A 87 64.77 21.31 8.78
C SER A 87 66.00 20.43 8.53
N GLY A 88 66.77 20.80 7.51
CA GLY A 88 67.95 20.06 7.05
C GLY A 88 67.63 18.85 6.17
N ALA A 89 66.38 18.66 5.75
CA ALA A 89 66.04 17.61 4.79
C ALA A 89 66.59 17.93 3.39
N ILE A 90 67.17 16.91 2.76
CA ILE A 90 67.74 16.97 1.41
C ILE A 90 66.64 16.74 0.36
N GLY A 91 65.64 15.92 0.69
CA GLY A 91 64.50 15.63 -0.16
C GLY A 91 63.47 14.76 0.55
N TYR A 92 62.48 14.31 -0.22
CA TYR A 92 61.36 13.49 0.23
C TYR A 92 61.15 12.32 -0.72
N SER A 93 60.73 11.19 -0.17
CA SER A 93 60.16 10.08 -0.91
C SER A 93 58.68 10.01 -0.60
N TYR A 94 57.85 9.74 -1.60
CA TYR A 94 56.41 9.60 -1.41
C TYR A 94 55.84 8.41 -2.15
N LYS A 95 54.68 7.95 -1.68
CA LYS A 95 53.92 6.87 -2.29
C LYS A 95 52.44 7.17 -2.17
N PHE A 96 51.67 6.87 -3.20
CA PHE A 96 50.23 7.07 -3.21
C PHE A 96 49.55 5.78 -3.65
N ASN A 97 48.84 5.13 -2.73
CA ASN A 97 48.23 3.82 -2.95
C ASN A 97 47.00 3.61 -2.04
N GLU A 98 46.49 2.37 -1.98
CA GLU A 98 45.31 1.99 -1.19
C GLU A 98 45.69 1.29 0.13
N ASP A 99 46.99 1.19 0.43
CA ASP A 99 47.49 0.52 1.62
C ASP A 99 47.62 1.53 2.78
N PRO A 100 46.85 1.40 3.88
CA PRO A 100 46.97 2.32 5.02
C PRO A 100 48.37 2.32 5.64
N GLN A 101 49.13 1.24 5.49
CA GLN A 101 50.50 1.09 5.99
C GLN A 101 51.54 1.15 4.86
N GLY A 102 51.18 1.80 3.74
CA GLY A 102 52.08 1.98 2.62
C GLY A 102 53.37 2.70 3.02
N GLU A 103 54.50 2.11 2.63
CA GLU A 103 55.82 2.70 2.86
C GLU A 103 56.44 3.12 1.52
N PRO A 104 56.88 4.39 1.39
CA PRO A 104 57.71 4.83 0.26
C PRO A 104 59.06 4.13 0.26
N ASP A 105 59.73 4.07 -0.89
CA ASP A 105 61.07 3.51 -0.96
C ASP A 105 62.13 4.49 -0.41
N ASN A 106 63.41 4.11 -0.47
CA ASN A 106 64.51 4.94 0.04
C ASN A 106 65.20 5.74 -1.08
N SER A 107 64.43 6.27 -2.03
CA SER A 107 64.90 7.13 -3.11
C SER A 107 64.26 8.52 -3.04
N ILE A 108 64.99 9.56 -3.47
CA ILE A 108 64.45 10.93 -3.44
C ILE A 108 63.57 11.13 -4.67
N ASP A 109 62.27 11.33 -4.46
CA ASP A 109 61.31 11.64 -5.52
C ASP A 109 61.24 13.15 -5.79
N THR A 110 61.32 13.98 -4.73
CA THR A 110 61.18 15.44 -4.85
C THR A 110 61.90 16.21 -3.74
N SER A 111 62.28 17.45 -4.01
CA SER A 111 62.77 18.43 -3.03
C SER A 111 61.71 19.46 -2.62
N ALA A 112 60.59 19.48 -3.34
CA ALA A 112 59.43 20.30 -3.04
C ALA A 112 58.65 19.73 -1.84
N THR A 113 57.71 20.52 -1.33
CA THR A 113 56.83 20.14 -0.21
C THR A 113 55.37 20.05 -0.63
N THR A 114 55.12 19.82 -1.92
CA THR A 114 53.79 19.71 -2.50
C THR A 114 53.81 18.78 -3.70
N ILE A 115 52.68 18.09 -3.92
CA ILE A 115 52.44 17.21 -5.06
C ILE A 115 50.94 17.22 -5.38
N SER A 116 50.58 17.14 -6.66
CA SER A 116 49.18 17.00 -7.11
C SER A 116 49.03 15.73 -7.94
N PHE A 117 47.88 15.09 -7.80
CA PHE A 117 47.45 13.98 -8.64
C PHE A 117 46.16 14.36 -9.36
N GLU A 118 45.95 13.78 -10.53
CA GLU A 118 44.77 14.04 -11.37
C GLU A 118 44.08 12.73 -11.73
N ASN A 119 42.75 12.76 -11.82
CA ASN A 119 41.89 11.67 -12.26
C ASN A 119 42.18 10.35 -11.55
N ILE A 120 42.33 10.40 -10.22
CA ILE A 120 42.52 9.18 -9.43
C ILE A 120 41.25 8.34 -9.46
N THR A 121 41.38 7.02 -9.29
CA THR A 121 40.20 6.16 -9.16
C THR A 121 39.48 6.42 -7.85
N ASP A 122 38.17 6.16 -7.85
CA ASP A 122 37.36 6.22 -6.64
C ASP A 122 37.85 5.21 -5.58
N GLY A 123 37.52 5.48 -4.32
CA GLY A 123 37.84 4.66 -3.16
C GLY A 123 38.62 5.41 -2.08
N ILE A 124 39.12 4.64 -1.12
CA ILE A 124 39.96 5.14 -0.04
C ILE A 124 41.42 5.03 -0.46
N LYS A 125 42.15 6.14 -0.43
CA LYS A 125 43.57 6.18 -0.79
C LYS A 125 44.38 6.86 0.30
N TYR A 126 45.65 6.51 0.35
CA TYR A 126 46.61 6.97 1.33
C TYR A 126 47.81 7.57 0.61
N PHE A 127 48.16 8.79 1.03
CA PHE A 127 49.39 9.44 0.66
C PHE A 127 50.41 9.26 1.77
N HIS A 128 51.59 8.78 1.39
CA HIS A 128 52.69 8.49 2.29
C HIS A 128 53.87 9.36 1.92
N VAL A 129 54.52 9.96 2.91
CA VAL A 129 55.76 10.72 2.68
C VAL A 129 56.73 10.54 3.84
N LYS A 130 58.02 10.45 3.51
CA LYS A 130 59.12 10.50 4.45
C LYS A 130 60.23 11.40 3.94
N ALA A 131 61.01 11.95 4.87
CA ALA A 131 62.11 12.86 4.57
C ALA A 131 63.45 12.15 4.73
N ILE A 132 64.44 12.57 3.94
CA ILE A 132 65.84 12.17 4.13
C ILE A 132 66.65 13.35 4.68
N LYS A 133 67.41 13.10 5.76
CA LYS A 133 68.32 14.06 6.37
C LYS A 133 69.66 13.37 6.59
N THR A 134 70.74 14.00 6.13
CA THR A 134 72.11 13.47 6.32
C THR A 134 72.25 11.98 5.97
N GLN A 135 71.67 11.57 4.84
CA GLN A 135 71.66 10.17 4.34
C GLN A 135 70.86 9.17 5.19
N VAL A 136 70.05 9.62 6.15
CA VAL A 136 69.16 8.79 6.97
C VAL A 136 67.71 9.14 6.66
N TRP A 137 66.91 8.12 6.38
CA TRP A 137 65.46 8.25 6.21
C TRP A 137 64.77 8.33 7.57
N GLY A 138 63.90 9.34 7.73
CA GLY A 138 63.01 9.44 8.88
C GLY A 138 61.83 8.47 8.77
N GLY A 139 60.91 8.52 9.74
CA GLY A 139 59.67 7.76 9.66
C GLY A 139 58.70 8.34 8.63
N THR A 140 57.70 7.53 8.31
CA THR A 140 56.68 7.81 7.31
C THR A 140 55.46 8.47 7.95
N SER A 141 54.90 9.43 7.25
CA SER A 141 53.59 10.02 7.58
C SER A 141 52.57 9.60 6.54
N HIS A 142 51.33 9.43 6.99
CA HIS A 142 50.22 8.90 6.21
C HIS A 142 49.10 9.93 6.24
N PHE A 143 48.43 10.14 5.10
CA PHE A 143 47.26 11.00 4.99
C PHE A 143 46.19 10.29 4.17
N GLN A 144 45.01 10.12 4.75
CA GLN A 144 43.90 9.45 4.10
C GLN A 144 43.05 10.45 3.31
N ILE A 145 42.60 10.03 2.12
CA ILE A 145 41.51 10.68 1.39
C ILE A 145 40.44 9.65 1.01
N ARG A 146 39.22 10.13 0.81
CA ARG A 146 38.07 9.33 0.34
C ARG A 146 37.48 10.02 -0.87
N VAL A 147 37.57 9.39 -2.03
CA VAL A 147 37.10 9.94 -3.30
C VAL A 147 35.98 9.08 -3.83
N ASP A 148 34.89 9.71 -4.21
CA ASP A 148 33.76 9.07 -4.87
C ASP A 148 33.16 10.07 -5.86
N ASN A 149 33.43 9.84 -7.14
CA ASN A 149 32.91 10.65 -8.24
C ASN A 149 31.77 9.91 -9.00
N THR A 150 31.25 8.83 -8.43
CA THR A 150 30.20 8.01 -9.04
C THR A 150 28.84 8.39 -8.45
N ALA A 151 27.82 8.51 -9.29
CA ALA A 151 26.47 8.80 -8.81
C ALA A 151 25.83 7.55 -8.18
N PRO A 152 24.88 7.72 -7.24
CA PRO A 152 24.06 6.62 -6.74
C PRO A 152 23.42 5.81 -7.87
N ASN A 153 23.06 4.56 -7.57
CA ASN A 153 22.41 3.69 -8.55
C ASN A 153 21.10 4.30 -9.08
N SER A 154 20.80 4.03 -10.35
CA SER A 154 19.53 4.42 -10.96
C SER A 154 18.35 3.78 -10.21
N PHE A 155 17.31 4.56 -9.97
CA PHE A 155 16.11 4.12 -9.26
C PHE A 155 14.87 4.77 -9.85
N GLU A 156 13.74 4.09 -9.70
CA GLU A 156 12.44 4.58 -10.13
C GLU A 156 11.54 4.77 -8.90
N PRO A 157 11.11 6.01 -8.58
CA PRO A 157 10.08 6.25 -7.58
C PRO A 157 8.78 5.55 -7.99
N TYR A 158 8.09 4.95 -7.04
CA TYR A 158 6.86 4.22 -7.29
C TYR A 158 5.76 4.57 -6.27
N LEU A 159 4.54 4.19 -6.62
CA LEU A 159 3.37 4.25 -5.76
C LEU A 159 2.99 2.82 -5.40
N GLU A 160 2.99 2.46 -4.12
CA GLU A 160 2.37 1.21 -3.68
C GLU A 160 0.85 1.39 -3.49
N PRO A 161 0.03 0.35 -3.74
CA PRO A 161 -1.33 0.55 -4.22
C PRO A 161 -2.44 0.31 -3.19
N PHE A 162 -3.57 1.01 -3.43
CA PHE A 162 -4.96 0.53 -3.43
C PHE A 162 -5.54 -0.14 -2.18
N SER A 163 -6.10 0.66 -1.28
CA SER A 163 -7.40 0.40 -0.62
C SER A 163 -7.69 1.61 0.24
N PHE A 164 -8.72 2.40 -0.12
CA PHE A 164 -9.33 3.43 0.73
C PHE A 164 -8.47 3.88 1.90
N THR A 165 -7.35 4.55 1.65
CA THR A 165 -6.70 5.26 2.75
C THR A 165 -7.75 6.24 3.23
N LEU A 166 -8.20 6.11 4.49
CA LEU A 166 -8.95 7.17 5.17
C LEU A 166 -7.99 8.37 5.22
N GLY A 167 -7.98 9.15 4.15
CA GLY A 167 -6.93 10.12 3.92
C GLY A 167 -6.98 10.73 2.53
N ASN A 168 -6.81 12.04 2.50
CA ASN A 168 -6.75 12.81 1.28
C ASN A 168 -5.35 12.77 0.63
N ASP A 169 -4.44 11.87 1.05
CA ASP A 169 -3.03 11.90 0.64
C ASP A 169 -2.62 10.67 -0.20
N LEU A 170 -1.59 10.86 -1.03
CA LEU A 170 -0.86 9.86 -1.82
C LEU A 170 0.54 9.69 -1.22
N LEU A 171 1.01 8.45 -1.13
CA LEU A 171 2.34 8.10 -0.64
C LEU A 171 3.24 7.70 -1.80
N ILE A 172 4.40 8.33 -1.90
CA ILE A 172 5.43 8.05 -2.92
C ILE A 172 6.62 7.44 -2.24
N TYR A 173 7.04 6.30 -2.75
CA TYR A 173 8.18 5.55 -2.25
C TYR A 173 9.34 5.70 -3.23
N PHE A 174 10.52 5.89 -2.67
CA PHE A 174 11.78 5.89 -3.40
C PHE A 174 12.88 5.36 -2.48
N ASN A 175 13.83 4.64 -3.09
CA ASN A 175 15.02 4.16 -2.42
C ASN A 175 16.08 3.93 -3.49
N THR A 176 17.35 4.12 -3.13
CA THR A 176 18.49 3.75 -3.97
C THR A 176 19.68 3.37 -3.09
N THR A 177 20.70 2.79 -3.69
CA THR A 177 21.95 2.43 -3.05
C THR A 177 23.11 3.10 -3.76
N ASP A 178 24.20 3.29 -3.03
CA ASP A 178 25.48 3.73 -3.57
C ASP A 178 26.58 2.76 -3.09
N SER A 179 27.57 2.50 -3.95
CA SER A 179 28.57 1.45 -3.73
C SER A 179 29.75 1.90 -2.86
N LEU A 180 29.96 3.21 -2.69
CA LEU A 180 31.14 3.78 -2.03
C LEU A 180 30.76 4.64 -0.83
N SER A 181 30.36 5.89 -1.06
CA SER A 181 30.10 6.85 0.00
C SER A 181 28.75 6.60 0.70
N GLY A 182 27.84 5.89 0.03
CA GLY A 182 26.48 5.64 0.48
C GLY A 182 25.58 6.85 0.23
N VAL A 183 24.27 6.61 0.21
CA VAL A 183 23.28 7.69 0.07
C VAL A 183 23.25 8.54 1.35
N ASP A 184 23.26 9.87 1.20
CA ASP A 184 23.16 10.83 2.30
C ASP A 184 21.71 11.28 2.51
N TYR A 185 21.05 11.79 1.46
CA TYR A 185 19.65 12.26 1.55
C TYR A 185 18.96 12.34 0.18
N TYR A 186 17.64 12.50 0.22
CA TYR A 186 16.83 12.73 -0.96
C TYR A 186 16.31 14.17 -0.99
N GLN A 187 16.16 14.69 -2.20
CA GLN A 187 15.43 15.92 -2.47
C GLN A 187 14.28 15.65 -3.43
N ILE A 188 13.17 16.36 -3.24
CA ILE A 188 11.99 16.22 -4.10
C ILE A 188 11.64 17.58 -4.71
N LYS A 189 11.19 17.54 -5.96
CA LYS A 189 10.60 18.69 -6.66
C LYS A 189 9.30 18.26 -7.33
N LEU A 190 8.24 19.03 -7.11
CA LEU A 190 6.93 18.82 -7.72
C LEU A 190 6.69 19.82 -8.85
N VAL A 191 6.33 19.31 -10.03
CA VAL A 191 6.02 20.12 -11.21
C VAL A 191 4.61 19.82 -11.68
N ASN A 192 3.74 20.83 -11.71
CA ASN A 192 2.43 20.73 -12.34
C ASN A 192 2.60 20.76 -13.86
N LEU A 193 2.12 19.74 -14.57
CA LEU A 193 2.20 19.67 -16.03
C LEU A 193 1.03 20.40 -16.72
N SER A 194 -0.01 20.75 -15.97
CA SER A 194 -1.21 21.43 -16.49
C SER A 194 -1.07 22.96 -16.51
N ASP A 195 -0.21 23.53 -15.68
CA ASP A 195 0.18 24.94 -15.71
C ASP A 195 1.70 25.05 -15.51
N PRO A 196 2.48 25.37 -16.56
CA PRO A 196 3.94 25.50 -16.48
C PRO A 196 4.42 26.60 -15.53
N GLN A 197 3.54 27.52 -15.10
CA GLN A 197 3.88 28.58 -14.14
C GLN A 197 3.44 28.28 -12.70
N ASP A 198 2.64 27.23 -12.48
CA ASP A 198 2.17 26.82 -11.15
C ASP A 198 3.13 25.79 -10.52
N VAL A 199 4.27 26.28 -10.01
CA VAL A 199 5.25 25.43 -9.31
C VAL A 199 4.85 25.27 -7.85
N VAL A 200 3.96 24.30 -7.57
CA VAL A 200 3.36 24.10 -6.24
C VAL A 200 4.38 23.73 -5.13
N LEU A 201 5.58 23.25 -5.48
CA LEU A 201 6.79 23.28 -4.63
C LEU A 201 7.95 23.80 -5.49
N SER A 202 8.23 25.10 -5.38
CA SER A 202 9.09 25.83 -6.34
C SER A 202 10.59 25.54 -6.24
N GLY A 203 11.00 24.56 -5.44
CA GLY A 203 12.41 24.21 -5.22
C GLY A 203 12.60 22.75 -4.81
N TRP A 204 13.86 22.32 -4.81
CA TRP A 204 14.27 21.04 -4.23
C TRP A 204 14.17 21.13 -2.70
N SER A 205 13.27 20.35 -2.08
CA SER A 205 13.20 20.22 -0.62
C SER A 205 13.79 18.88 -0.18
N ARG A 206 14.48 18.84 0.97
CA ARG A 206 14.94 17.58 1.56
C ARG A 206 13.73 16.84 2.12
N GLU A 207 13.55 15.60 1.71
CA GLU A 207 12.40 14.78 2.09
C GLU A 207 12.85 13.34 2.37
N GLU A 208 12.00 12.60 3.08
CA GLU A 208 12.21 11.18 3.37
C GLU A 208 11.16 10.32 2.64
N SER A 209 11.51 9.06 2.44
CA SER A 209 10.60 8.05 1.90
C SER A 209 9.83 7.40 3.06
N PRO A 210 8.49 7.31 3.03
CA PRO A 210 7.60 7.77 1.96
C PRO A 210 7.25 9.26 2.02
N PHE A 211 7.20 9.90 0.86
CA PHE A 211 6.76 11.28 0.71
C PHE A 211 5.24 11.38 0.54
N ARG A 212 4.61 12.39 1.17
CA ARG A 212 3.14 12.56 1.19
C ARG A 212 2.69 13.72 0.30
N ILE A 213 1.68 13.49 -0.53
CA ILE A 213 1.06 14.52 -1.38
C ILE A 213 -0.46 14.55 -1.19
N SER A 214 -1.03 15.72 -0.92
CA SER A 214 -2.49 15.90 -0.86
C SER A 214 -3.16 15.81 -2.24
N LYS A 215 -4.26 15.06 -2.32
CA LYS A 215 -5.16 14.86 -3.48
C LYS A 215 -5.96 16.11 -3.84
N GLU A 216 -6.00 17.13 -2.97
CA GLU A 216 -6.57 18.44 -3.30
C GLU A 216 -5.87 19.07 -4.50
N LYS A 217 -4.59 18.72 -4.69
CA LYS A 217 -3.82 19.06 -5.86
C LYS A 217 -4.26 18.16 -7.03
N SER A 218 -5.36 18.52 -7.69
CA SER A 218 -5.85 17.84 -8.89
C SER A 218 -5.04 18.23 -10.13
N GLY A 219 -4.79 17.29 -11.04
CA GLY A 219 -4.08 17.56 -12.29
C GLY A 219 -3.02 16.54 -12.64
N ALA A 220 -2.35 16.74 -13.78
CA ALA A 220 -1.18 15.94 -14.17
C ALA A 220 0.07 16.52 -13.51
N MET A 221 0.81 15.70 -12.77
CA MET A 221 1.99 16.12 -12.02
C MET A 221 3.19 15.25 -12.35
N SER A 222 4.36 15.86 -12.37
CA SER A 222 5.65 15.18 -12.44
C SER A 222 6.39 15.39 -11.11
N ILE A 223 6.69 14.28 -10.43
CA ILE A 223 7.53 14.28 -9.24
C ILE A 223 8.94 13.89 -9.68
N LEU A 224 9.90 14.74 -9.33
CA LEU A 224 11.33 14.48 -9.50
C LEU A 224 11.92 14.21 -8.12
N VAL A 225 12.64 13.09 -8.00
CA VAL A 225 13.35 12.70 -6.77
C VAL A 225 14.83 12.67 -7.10
N LYS A 226 15.65 13.37 -6.32
CA LYS A 226 17.11 13.40 -6.45
C LYS A 226 17.72 12.76 -5.23
N ALA A 227 18.40 11.64 -5.40
CA ALA A 227 19.23 11.04 -4.37
C ALA A 227 20.61 11.68 -4.41
N LEU A 228 21.13 12.12 -3.27
CA LEU A 228 22.51 12.60 -3.13
C LEU A 228 23.30 11.63 -2.25
N ASP A 229 24.54 11.36 -2.63
CA ASP A 229 25.49 10.60 -1.80
C ASP A 229 26.28 11.51 -0.84
N LYS A 230 27.17 10.92 -0.03
CA LYS A 230 27.99 11.68 0.92
C LYS A 230 29.15 12.45 0.27
N ALA A 231 29.46 12.17 -1.00
CA ALA A 231 30.47 12.90 -1.78
C ALA A 231 29.88 14.12 -2.52
N GLY A 232 28.56 14.18 -2.66
CA GLY A 232 27.81 15.20 -3.39
C GLY A 232 27.47 14.82 -4.84
N ASN A 233 27.62 13.56 -5.26
CA ASN A 233 27.03 13.11 -6.52
C ASN A 233 25.53 12.91 -6.35
N PHE A 234 24.82 12.93 -7.48
CA PHE A 234 23.38 12.83 -7.45
C PHE A 234 22.86 11.98 -8.61
N GLN A 235 21.73 11.31 -8.34
CA GLN A 235 20.96 10.56 -9.32
C GLN A 235 19.50 10.98 -9.23
N GLU A 236 18.87 11.21 -10.39
CA GLU A 236 17.47 11.62 -10.46
C GLU A 236 16.58 10.44 -10.90
N GLY A 237 15.47 10.27 -10.19
CA GLY A 237 14.34 9.41 -10.55
C GLY A 237 13.09 10.25 -10.79
N LYS A 238 12.20 9.77 -11.67
CA LYS A 238 11.00 10.51 -12.08
C LYS A 238 9.77 9.62 -12.07
N ILE A 239 8.67 10.16 -11.57
CA ILE A 239 7.35 9.55 -11.69
C ILE A 239 6.32 10.59 -12.14
N GLN A 240 5.44 10.21 -13.07
CA GLN A 240 4.32 11.03 -13.49
C GLN A 240 3.03 10.45 -12.95
N ILE A 241 2.22 11.30 -12.33
CA ILE A 241 0.95 10.92 -11.73
C ILE A 241 -0.15 11.82 -12.25
N ARG A 242 -1.36 11.30 -12.30
CA ARG A 242 -2.56 12.10 -12.57
C ARG A 242 -3.51 11.95 -11.38
N ILE A 243 -3.75 13.06 -10.71
CA ILE A 243 -4.64 13.12 -9.55
C ILE A 243 -6.01 13.59 -10.03
N PHE A 244 -7.02 12.74 -9.87
CA PHE A 244 -8.41 13.11 -10.12
C PHE A 244 -9.03 13.62 -8.81
N SER A 245 -9.68 14.80 -8.85
CA SER A 245 -10.52 15.25 -7.75
C SER A 245 -11.67 14.26 -7.59
N SER A 246 -11.89 13.73 -6.38
CA SER A 246 -13.05 12.86 -6.11
C SER A 246 -14.32 13.61 -6.47
N PRO A 247 -15.17 13.09 -7.38
CA PRO A 247 -16.39 13.78 -7.78
C PRO A 247 -17.43 13.81 -6.67
N LEU A 248 -17.23 13.06 -5.57
CA LEU A 248 -18.18 12.87 -4.50
C LEU A 248 -17.50 13.01 -3.13
N VAL A 249 -18.00 13.93 -2.30
CA VAL A 249 -17.53 14.17 -0.92
C VAL A 249 -18.71 14.07 0.03
N PHE A 250 -18.60 13.26 1.09
CA PHE A 250 -19.60 13.17 2.15
C PHE A 250 -19.31 14.20 3.24
N VAL A 251 -20.30 15.00 3.58
CA VAL A 251 -20.23 15.95 4.70
C VAL A 251 -21.40 15.70 5.64
N THR A 252 -21.31 16.17 6.88
CA THR A 252 -22.31 15.93 7.94
C THR A 252 -23.73 16.37 7.55
N GLY A 253 -23.91 17.25 6.57
CA GLY A 253 -25.21 17.72 6.07
C GLY A 253 -25.68 17.15 4.72
N GLY A 254 -24.86 16.37 3.99
CA GLY A 254 -25.23 15.90 2.65
C GLY A 254 -24.07 15.35 1.83
N ILE A 255 -24.26 15.32 0.52
CA ILE A 255 -23.26 14.85 -0.46
C ILE A 255 -22.94 16.01 -1.40
N GLN A 256 -21.66 16.31 -1.59
CA GLN A 256 -21.20 17.25 -2.61
C GLN A 256 -20.78 16.47 -3.86
N ILE A 257 -21.41 16.78 -5.00
CA ILE A 257 -21.13 16.14 -6.29
C ILE A 257 -20.65 17.21 -7.27
N ILE A 258 -19.40 17.15 -7.73
CA ILE A 258 -18.81 18.09 -8.71
C ILE A 258 -19.10 19.56 -8.33
N GLY A 259 -18.82 19.92 -7.07
CA GLY A 259 -19.04 21.28 -6.57
C GLY A 259 -20.47 21.61 -6.14
N VAL A 260 -21.48 20.78 -6.46
CA VAL A 260 -22.88 20.99 -6.06
C VAL A 260 -23.18 20.26 -4.76
N PHE A 261 -23.60 20.98 -3.73
CA PHE A 261 -24.01 20.39 -2.45
C PHE A 261 -25.48 19.95 -2.47
N ILE A 262 -25.72 18.65 -2.25
CA ILE A 262 -27.05 18.05 -2.15
C ILE A 262 -27.27 17.63 -0.69
N PRO A 263 -28.11 18.35 0.07
CA PRO A 263 -28.40 18.01 1.45
C PRO A 263 -29.25 16.73 1.55
N TRP A 264 -29.14 16.01 2.68
CA TRP A 264 -29.83 14.73 2.87
C TRP A 264 -31.34 14.80 2.65
N TRP A 265 -31.99 15.91 3.02
CA TRP A 265 -33.43 16.09 2.83
C TRP A 265 -33.86 16.06 1.34
N VAL A 266 -33.03 16.57 0.43
CA VAL A 266 -33.29 16.49 -1.02
C VAL A 266 -33.20 15.04 -1.50
N ILE A 267 -32.22 14.29 -1.02
CA ILE A 267 -32.07 12.85 -1.33
C ILE A 267 -33.29 12.08 -0.82
N TYR A 268 -33.74 12.34 0.41
CA TYR A 268 -34.95 11.71 0.96
C TYR A 268 -36.22 12.07 0.16
N ILE A 269 -36.34 13.31 -0.33
CA ILE A 269 -37.45 13.70 -1.22
C ILE A 269 -37.39 12.90 -2.53
N ILE A 270 -36.22 12.79 -3.17
CA ILE A 270 -36.07 12.04 -4.43
C ILE A 270 -36.41 10.56 -4.22
N ILE A 271 -35.93 9.94 -3.13
CA ILE A 271 -36.26 8.55 -2.78
C ILE A 271 -37.77 8.41 -2.53
N SER A 272 -38.40 9.36 -1.83
CA SER A 272 -39.85 9.33 -1.57
C SER A 272 -40.68 9.43 -2.86
N LEU A 273 -40.27 10.29 -3.81
CA LEU A 273 -40.93 10.42 -5.10
C LEU A 273 -40.73 9.18 -5.97
N ALA A 274 -39.52 8.62 -5.96
CA ALA A 274 -39.21 7.37 -6.65
C ALA A 274 -40.06 6.21 -6.12
N LEU A 275 -40.28 6.11 -4.80
CA LEU A 275 -41.13 5.08 -4.18
C LEU A 275 -42.64 5.33 -4.38
N LEU A 276 -43.09 6.58 -4.44
CA LEU A 276 -44.50 6.91 -4.67
C LEU A 276 -44.93 6.69 -6.13
N SER A 277 -43.99 6.77 -7.09
CA SER A 277 -44.29 6.59 -8.51
C SER A 277 -44.76 5.17 -8.91
N PRO A 278 -44.14 4.05 -8.47
CA PRO A 278 -44.66 2.72 -8.72
C PRO A 278 -45.96 2.46 -7.96
N GLY A 279 -46.13 3.01 -6.74
CA GLY A 279 -47.40 2.89 -6.00
C GLY A 279 -48.59 3.53 -6.71
N ARG A 280 -48.40 4.72 -7.32
CA ARG A 280 -49.42 5.36 -8.16
C ARG A 280 -49.71 4.60 -9.46
N LEU A 281 -48.69 4.01 -10.09
CA LEU A 281 -48.87 3.19 -11.29
C LEU A 281 -49.63 1.90 -10.96
N LEU A 282 -49.27 1.22 -9.86
CA LEU A 282 -49.96 0.03 -9.37
C LEU A 282 -51.42 0.35 -9.01
N PHE A 283 -51.67 1.48 -8.34
CA PHE A 283 -53.03 1.94 -8.03
C PHE A 283 -53.86 2.21 -9.29
N LYS A 284 -53.29 2.88 -10.30
CA LYS A 284 -53.97 3.05 -11.60
C LYS A 284 -54.22 1.72 -12.32
N PHE A 285 -53.30 0.76 -12.19
CA PHE A 285 -53.43 -0.57 -12.77
C PHE A 285 -54.57 -1.35 -12.12
N ILE A 286 -54.65 -1.34 -10.79
CA ILE A 286 -55.75 -1.97 -10.02
C ILE A 286 -57.10 -1.32 -10.37
N LYS A 287 -57.18 0.02 -10.40
CA LYS A 287 -58.42 0.72 -10.77
C LYS A 287 -58.88 0.46 -12.20
N ARG A 288 -58.00 -0.01 -13.10
CA ARG A 288 -58.35 -0.39 -14.46
C ARG A 288 -59.12 -1.71 -14.51
N PHE A 289 -58.89 -2.60 -13.54
CA PHE A 289 -59.62 -3.87 -13.41
C PHE A 289 -60.95 -3.74 -12.64
N GLU A 290 -61.19 -2.62 -11.95
CA GLU A 290 -62.47 -2.35 -11.25
C GLU A 290 -63.59 -1.85 -12.17
N LYS A 291 -63.33 -1.51 -13.44
CA LYS A 291 -64.42 -1.23 -14.38
C LYS A 291 -65.07 -2.57 -14.75
N PRO A 292 -66.34 -2.84 -14.38
CA PRO A 292 -66.98 -4.09 -14.76
C PRO A 292 -67.04 -4.15 -16.28
N ASP A 293 -66.51 -5.24 -16.85
CA ASP A 293 -66.51 -5.45 -18.29
C ASP A 293 -67.95 -5.33 -18.81
N GLU A 294 -68.22 -4.34 -19.65
CA GLU A 294 -69.53 -4.16 -20.32
C GLU A 294 -69.92 -5.40 -21.15
N ARG A 295 -68.94 -6.29 -21.42
CA ARG A 295 -69.16 -7.62 -22.00
C ARG A 295 -69.82 -8.57 -21.01
N LEU A 296 -69.36 -8.62 -19.76
CA LEU A 296 -69.95 -9.45 -18.72
C LEU A 296 -71.39 -9.04 -18.42
N ALA A 297 -71.68 -7.73 -18.41
CA ALA A 297 -73.04 -7.22 -18.23
C ALA A 297 -73.97 -7.55 -19.42
N ARG A 298 -73.43 -7.61 -20.65
CA ARG A 298 -74.17 -8.04 -21.85
C ARG A 298 -74.44 -9.54 -21.85
N GLU A 299 -73.44 -10.35 -21.51
CA GLU A 299 -73.57 -11.81 -21.43
C GLU A 299 -74.57 -12.23 -20.36
N ILE A 300 -74.60 -11.57 -19.20
CA ILE A 300 -75.61 -11.82 -18.15
C ILE A 300 -77.01 -11.47 -18.67
N LYS A 301 -77.16 -10.36 -19.40
CA LYS A 301 -78.44 -9.93 -19.95
C LYS A 301 -78.94 -10.85 -21.07
N GLU A 302 -78.04 -11.38 -21.89
CA GLU A 302 -78.37 -12.41 -22.91
C GLU A 302 -78.76 -13.72 -22.24
N ALA A 303 -78.04 -14.17 -21.21
CA ALA A 303 -78.38 -15.36 -20.45
C ALA A 303 -79.76 -15.24 -19.74
N GLU A 304 -80.08 -14.07 -19.16
CA GLU A 304 -81.40 -13.82 -18.58
C GLU A 304 -82.51 -13.91 -19.63
N LYS A 305 -82.27 -13.39 -20.84
CA LYS A 305 -83.22 -13.43 -21.94
C LYS A 305 -83.43 -14.86 -22.45
N GLU A 306 -82.37 -15.65 -22.58
CA GLU A 306 -82.47 -17.07 -22.95
C GLU A 306 -83.26 -17.88 -21.91
N ILE A 307 -83.04 -17.61 -20.61
CA ILE A 307 -83.82 -18.25 -19.53
C ILE A 307 -85.31 -17.91 -19.67
N GLU A 308 -85.64 -16.67 -20.00
CA GLU A 308 -87.02 -16.22 -20.16
C GLU A 308 -87.69 -16.82 -21.42
N ASP A 309 -86.96 -16.97 -22.52
CA ASP A 309 -87.46 -17.63 -23.73
C ASP A 309 -87.68 -19.14 -23.51
N ILE A 310 -86.79 -19.82 -22.77
CA ILE A 310 -87.01 -21.22 -22.34
C ILE A 310 -88.26 -21.34 -21.45
N ARG A 311 -88.51 -20.36 -20.58
CA ARG A 311 -89.70 -20.35 -19.72
C ARG A 311 -90.98 -20.27 -20.53
N LYS A 312 -91.03 -19.38 -21.53
CA LYS A 312 -92.16 -19.24 -22.46
C LYS A 312 -92.38 -20.51 -23.29
N PHE A 313 -91.30 -21.13 -23.76
CA PHE A 313 -91.38 -22.39 -24.50
C PHE A 313 -91.98 -23.52 -23.65
N LYS A 314 -91.53 -23.68 -22.39
CA LYS A 314 -92.13 -24.65 -21.46
C LYS A 314 -93.61 -24.37 -21.19
N GLU A 315 -94.01 -23.10 -21.15
CA GLU A 315 -95.40 -22.72 -20.93
C GLU A 315 -96.29 -23.02 -22.16
N GLN A 316 -95.76 -22.85 -23.38
CA GLN A 316 -96.42 -23.31 -24.60
C GLN A 316 -96.58 -24.82 -24.65
N GLU A 317 -95.51 -25.56 -24.33
CA GLU A 317 -95.55 -27.03 -24.28
C GLU A 317 -96.58 -27.54 -23.26
N ARG A 318 -96.74 -26.82 -22.13
CA ARG A 318 -97.76 -27.13 -21.13
C ARG A 318 -99.18 -26.87 -21.64
N LYS A 319 -99.40 -25.77 -22.36
CA LYS A 319 -100.70 -25.45 -22.98
C LYS A 319 -101.07 -26.45 -24.07
N GLU A 320 -100.11 -26.92 -24.85
CA GLU A 320 -100.32 -27.93 -25.89
C GLU A 320 -100.71 -29.28 -25.25
N LYS A 321 -100.03 -29.71 -24.18
CA LYS A 321 -100.41 -30.90 -23.40
C LYS A 321 -101.80 -30.78 -22.77
N GLU A 322 -102.16 -29.61 -22.23
CA GLU A 322 -103.52 -29.36 -21.72
C GLU A 322 -104.56 -29.45 -22.85
N HIS A 323 -104.27 -28.91 -24.04
CA HIS A 323 -105.14 -29.00 -25.21
C HIS A 323 -105.35 -30.45 -25.68
N ASP A 324 -104.30 -31.26 -25.65
CA ASP A 324 -104.33 -32.68 -26.04
C ASP A 324 -105.13 -33.53 -25.05
N ILE A 325 -105.00 -33.25 -23.74
CA ILE A 325 -105.82 -33.88 -22.69
C ILE A 325 -107.29 -33.49 -22.88
N THR A 326 -107.58 -32.22 -23.17
CA THR A 326 -108.94 -31.73 -23.38
C THR A 326 -109.57 -32.32 -24.65
N ALA A 327 -108.76 -32.53 -25.71
CA ALA A 327 -109.19 -33.20 -26.93
C ALA A 327 -109.51 -34.69 -26.69
N LYS A 328 -108.69 -35.39 -25.89
CA LYS A 328 -108.97 -36.76 -25.43
C LYS A 328 -110.26 -36.85 -24.62
N GLU A 329 -110.48 -35.94 -23.67
CA GLU A 329 -111.71 -35.91 -22.87
C GLU A 329 -112.96 -35.64 -23.73
N LYS A 330 -112.87 -34.73 -24.73
CA LYS A 330 -113.97 -34.49 -25.69
C LYS A 330 -114.26 -35.72 -26.55
N ALA A 331 -113.23 -36.44 -27.00
CA ALA A 331 -113.39 -37.67 -27.75
C ALA A 331 -114.07 -38.77 -26.91
N GLU A 332 -113.68 -38.93 -25.63
CA GLU A 332 -114.34 -39.87 -24.71
C GLU A 332 -115.80 -39.51 -24.43
N ARG A 333 -116.14 -38.23 -24.25
CA ARG A 333 -117.53 -37.79 -24.06
C ARG A 333 -118.39 -38.10 -25.30
N LYS A 334 -117.82 -37.94 -26.49
CA LYS A 334 -118.49 -38.25 -27.77
C LYS A 334 -118.74 -39.76 -27.93
N TRP A 335 -117.79 -40.60 -27.50
CA TRP A 335 -117.96 -42.06 -27.45
C TRP A 335 -118.97 -42.51 -26.38
N ARG A 336 -119.09 -41.82 -25.24
CA ARG A 336 -120.10 -42.12 -24.21
C ARG A 336 -121.52 -41.77 -24.66
N GLN A 337 -121.71 -40.63 -25.35
CA GLN A 337 -123.01 -40.25 -25.93
C GLN A 337 -123.49 -41.27 -26.98
N LEU A 338 -122.59 -41.72 -27.87
CA LEU A 338 -122.91 -42.74 -28.88
C LEU A 338 -123.35 -44.08 -28.25
N ARG A 339 -122.83 -44.41 -27.06
CA ARG A 339 -123.15 -45.65 -26.33
C ARG A 339 -124.48 -45.57 -25.58
N GLU A 340 -124.91 -44.38 -25.16
CA GLU A 340 -126.22 -44.17 -24.52
C GLU A 340 -127.35 -44.09 -25.55
N ASP A 341 -127.10 -43.54 -26.74
CA ASP A 341 -128.09 -43.50 -27.84
C ASP A 341 -128.40 -44.91 -28.37
N LEU A 342 -127.39 -45.78 -28.50
CA LEU A 342 -127.58 -47.20 -28.85
C LEU A 342 -128.34 -48.01 -27.79
N ARG A 343 -128.48 -47.51 -26.56
CA ARG A 343 -129.15 -48.18 -25.44
C ARG A 343 -130.60 -47.71 -25.21
N ARG A 344 -131.04 -46.64 -25.89
CA ARG A 344 -132.40 -46.06 -25.76
C ARG A 344 -133.40 -46.50 -26.84
N GLU A 345 -132.96 -47.16 -27.92
CA GLU A 345 -133.87 -47.64 -28.99
C GLU A 345 -134.32 -49.11 -28.88
N THR A 346 -133.92 -49.85 -27.84
CA THR A 346 -134.37 -51.25 -27.67
C THR A 346 -134.80 -51.58 -26.24
N LYS A 347 -136.07 -51.28 -25.91
CA LYS A 347 -136.87 -52.00 -24.90
C LYS A 347 -138.37 -51.98 -25.28
N PRO A 348 -138.94 -53.10 -25.75
CA PRO A 348 -140.38 -53.28 -25.94
C PRO A 348 -141.02 -54.02 -24.75
N THR A 349 -142.29 -53.70 -24.45
CA THR A 349 -143.17 -54.37 -23.47
C THR A 349 -144.00 -55.50 -24.11
N PRO A 350 -144.54 -56.44 -23.30
CA PRO A 350 -144.47 -57.87 -23.61
C PRO A 350 -145.77 -58.50 -24.14
N LYS A 351 -145.60 -59.72 -24.67
CA LYS A 351 -146.49 -60.91 -24.66
C LYS A 351 -147.97 -60.65 -24.32
N LYS A 352 -148.85 -61.13 -25.21
CA LYS A 352 -149.37 -62.49 -24.99
C LYS A 352 -149.64 -63.25 -26.30
N ASP A 353 -149.54 -64.57 -26.12
CA ASP A 353 -149.77 -65.70 -27.03
C ASP A 353 -148.66 -66.05 -28.03
N GLN A 354 -148.38 -67.31 -28.36
CA GLN A 354 -148.16 -68.59 -27.67
C GLN A 354 -147.76 -69.58 -28.80
N LYS A 355 -147.09 -70.70 -28.45
CA LYS A 355 -146.79 -71.89 -29.29
C LYS A 355 -145.55 -71.80 -30.20
N LEU A 356 -144.74 -72.83 -30.42
CA LEU A 356 -144.43 -74.12 -29.78
C LEU A 356 -143.20 -74.67 -30.57
N ASP A 357 -142.44 -75.55 -29.94
CA ASP A 357 -141.72 -76.69 -30.53
C ASP A 357 -140.27 -76.63 -31.07
N ASP A 358 -139.61 -77.72 -30.68
CA ASP A 358 -138.47 -78.50 -31.19
C ASP A 358 -137.02 -78.02 -30.97
N TYR A 359 -136.21 -78.71 -30.15
CA TYR A 359 -135.58 -80.06 -30.29
C TYR A 359 -134.39 -80.07 -31.26
N GLU A 360 -133.18 -79.94 -30.71
CA GLU A 360 -132.08 -80.93 -30.71
C GLU A 360 -130.81 -80.37 -30.02
#